data_AF-A0A2E7AVG8-F1
#
_entry.id   AF-A0A2E7AVG8-F1
#
_cell.length_a   1.000
_cell.length_b   1.000
_cell.length_c   1.000
_cell.angle_alpha   90.00
_cell.angle_beta   90.00
_cell.angle_gamma   90.00
#
_symmetry.space_group_name_H-M   'P 1'
#
loop_
_entity.id
_entity.type
_entity.pdbx_description
1 polymer ?
#
loop_
_entity_poly.entity_id
_entity_poly.type
_entity_poly.pdbx_seq_one_letter_code
_entity_poly.pdbx_strand_id
1 'polypeptide(L)'
;MMSVSTDVEVGSVVVHTTKNRGFTPEEIAERCLDKIVSVADTALPEVRAQAHAFKDHIRAVLVFYMKEAANSDRTTVYNALVDAGQKDLAELIRRM
;
A
#
# COMPACT_ATOMS: atom_id res chain seq x y z
N MET A 1 25.77 8.94 3.13
CA MET A 1 24.95 7.72 3.28
C MET A 1 25.05 7.29 4.73
N MET A 2 23.94 7.22 5.45
CA MET A 2 23.89 6.52 6.74
C MET A 2 23.03 5.28 6.55
N SER A 3 23.62 4.11 6.79
CA SER A 3 22.90 2.85 6.88
C SER A 3 22.73 2.55 8.36
N VAL A 4 21.50 2.58 8.84
CA VAL A 4 21.13 2.12 10.18
C VAL A 4 20.50 0.74 10.01
N SER A 5 21.18 -0.27 10.51
CA SER A 5 20.63 -1.60 10.70
C SER A 5 19.66 -1.52 11.88
N THR A 6 18.38 -1.78 11.66
CA THR A 6 17.38 -1.88 12.74
C THR A 6 16.90 -3.32 12.82
N ASP A 7 17.20 -3.99 13.92
CA ASP A 7 16.54 -5.22 14.32
C ASP A 7 15.09 -4.86 14.70
N VAL A 8 14.14 -5.34 13.89
CA VAL A 8 12.71 -5.02 14.03
C VAL A 8 12.13 -5.92 15.12
N GLU A 9 12.08 -5.42 16.35
CA GLU A 9 11.30 -6.02 17.43
C GLU A 9 9.80 -5.75 17.24
N VAL A 10 8.97 -6.70 17.69
CA VAL A 10 7.49 -6.58 17.68
C VAL A 10 7.09 -5.38 18.57
N GLY A 11 6.67 -4.29 17.93
CA GLY A 11 6.37 -3.00 18.59
C GLY A 11 7.19 -1.82 18.07
N SER A 12 8.19 -2.07 17.22
CA SER A 12 8.97 -1.00 16.58
C SER A 12 8.16 -0.25 15.52
N VAL A 13 8.15 1.08 15.62
CA VAL A 13 7.49 1.97 14.65
C VAL A 13 8.47 2.23 13.50
N VAL A 14 8.26 1.56 12.36
CA VAL A 14 9.08 1.77 11.15
C VAL A 14 8.50 2.92 10.32
N VAL A 15 9.29 3.99 10.15
CA VAL A 15 8.93 5.13 9.31
C VAL A 15 9.46 4.89 7.90
N HIS A 16 8.56 4.87 6.92
CA HIS A 16 8.92 4.85 5.51
C HIS A 16 8.71 6.25 4.92
N THR A 17 9.64 6.71 4.08
CA THR A 17 9.55 8.02 3.41
C THR A 17 9.75 7.88 1.91
N THR A 18 9.11 8.78 1.16
CA THR A 18 9.27 8.94 -0.29
C THR A 18 9.75 10.35 -0.59
N LYS A 19 10.29 10.57 -1.79
CA LYS A 19 10.75 11.90 -2.24
C LYS A 19 9.90 12.37 -3.40
N ASN A 20 9.27 13.54 -3.25
CA ASN A 20 8.47 14.20 -4.29
C ASN A 20 7.32 13.37 -4.89
N ARG A 21 6.81 12.37 -4.16
CA ARG A 21 5.61 11.59 -4.51
C ARG A 21 5.05 10.86 -3.30
N GLY A 22 3.81 10.37 -3.38
CA GLY A 22 3.28 9.37 -2.45
C GLY A 22 3.83 7.96 -2.72
N PHE A 23 3.50 7.01 -1.85
CA PHE A 23 3.79 5.59 -2.07
C PHE A 23 2.95 5.03 -3.23
N THR A 24 3.53 4.11 -3.99
CA THR A 24 2.76 3.39 -5.02
C THR A 24 1.89 2.30 -4.37
N PRO A 25 0.81 1.86 -5.04
CA PRO A 25 0.02 0.71 -4.59
C PRO A 25 0.89 -0.52 -4.26
N GLU A 26 1.93 -0.78 -5.06
CA GLU A 26 2.86 -1.88 -4.84
C GLU A 26 3.67 -1.70 -3.54
N GLU A 27 4.21 -0.51 -3.29
CA GLU A 27 4.99 -0.23 -2.07
C GLU A 27 4.12 -0.33 -0.80
N ILE A 28 2.85 0.10 -0.88
CA ILE A 28 1.91 -0.04 0.23
C ILE A 28 1.52 -1.51 0.40
N ALA A 29 1.32 -2.25 -0.69
CA ALA A 29 0.98 -3.66 -0.67
C ALA A 29 2.06 -4.50 0.01
N GLU A 30 3.34 -4.27 -0.27
CA GLU A 30 4.44 -4.97 0.43
C GLU A 30 4.41 -4.74 1.94
N ARG A 31 4.27 -3.47 2.35
CA ARG A 31 4.22 -3.10 3.77
C ARG A 31 3.01 -3.70 4.47
N CYS A 32 1.88 -3.80 3.77
CA CYS A 32 0.67 -4.44 4.29
C CYS A 32 0.86 -5.95 4.38
N LEU A 33 1.44 -6.57 3.36
CA LEU A 33 1.70 -8.00 3.28
C LEU A 33 2.61 -8.47 4.41
N ASP A 34 3.71 -7.76 4.68
CA ASP A 34 4.62 -8.12 5.77
C ASP A 34 3.92 -8.09 7.14
N LYS A 35 3.01 -7.12 7.35
CA LYS A 35 2.19 -7.06 8.57
C LYS A 35 1.16 -8.18 8.66
N ILE A 36 0.60 -8.62 7.54
CA ILE A 36 -0.36 -9.74 7.52
C ILE A 36 0.38 -11.05 7.81
N VAL A 37 1.51 -11.27 7.15
CA VAL A 37 2.31 -12.49 7.30
C VAL A 37 2.89 -12.59 8.71
N SER A 38 3.30 -11.47 9.32
CA SER A 38 3.87 -11.50 10.67
C SER A 38 2.90 -11.98 11.76
N VAL A 39 1.58 -11.94 11.51
CA VAL A 39 0.58 -12.55 12.41
C VAL A 39 0.80 -14.06 12.53
N ALA A 40 1.29 -14.71 11.48
CA ALA A 40 1.53 -16.15 11.46
C ALA A 40 2.87 -16.56 12.09
N ASP A 41 3.75 -15.61 12.44
CA ASP A 41 5.09 -15.92 12.98
C ASP A 41 5.03 -16.64 14.33
N THR A 42 3.99 -16.36 15.13
CA THR A 42 3.72 -17.01 16.42
C THR A 42 2.80 -18.23 16.32
N ALA A 43 2.33 -18.56 15.11
CA ALA A 43 1.40 -19.66 14.88
C ALA A 43 2.11 -21.02 14.79
N LEU A 44 1.31 -22.09 14.72
CA LEU A 44 1.81 -23.45 14.50
C LEU A 44 2.62 -23.53 13.19
N PRO A 45 3.65 -24.41 13.11
CA PRO A 45 4.56 -24.47 11.96
C PRO A 45 3.86 -24.63 10.60
N GLU A 46 2.77 -25.40 10.56
CA GLU A 46 1.98 -25.64 9.34
C GLU A 46 1.27 -24.36 8.85
N VAL A 47 0.72 -23.57 9.77
CA VAL A 47 0.03 -22.30 9.46
C VAL A 47 1.03 -21.26 8.97
N ARG A 48 2.20 -21.18 9.61
CA ARG A 48 3.28 -20.30 9.17
C ARG A 48 3.76 -20.66 7.77
N ALA A 49 3.97 -21.94 7.49
CA ALA A 49 4.38 -22.41 6.15
C ALA A 49 3.34 -22.04 5.07
N GLN A 50 2.04 -22.20 5.37
CA GLN A 50 0.98 -21.76 4.47
C GLN A 50 0.97 -20.25 4.24
N ALA A 51 1.12 -19.45 5.31
CA ALA A 51 1.15 -17.99 5.19
C ALA A 51 2.28 -17.50 4.27
N HIS A 52 3.47 -18.09 4.37
CA HIS A 52 4.56 -17.78 3.46
C HIS A 52 4.32 -18.32 2.04
N ALA A 53 3.72 -19.51 1.89
CA ALA A 53 3.42 -20.08 0.58
C ALA A 53 2.41 -19.26 -0.22
N PHE A 54 1.42 -18.64 0.44
CA PHE A 54 0.40 -17.79 -0.20
C PHE A 54 0.79 -16.31 -0.29
N LYS A 55 1.98 -15.92 0.16
CA LYS A 55 2.43 -14.53 0.24
C LYS A 55 2.26 -13.78 -1.10
N ASP A 56 2.67 -14.40 -2.20
CA ASP A 56 2.59 -13.78 -3.54
C ASP A 56 1.14 -13.62 -4.03
N HIS A 57 0.25 -14.55 -3.66
CA HIS A 57 -1.16 -14.45 -4.03
C HIS A 57 -1.84 -13.32 -3.26
N ILE A 58 -1.59 -13.22 -1.94
CA ILE A 58 -2.10 -12.13 -1.11
C ILE A 58 -1.58 -10.79 -1.64
N ARG A 59 -0.30 -10.72 -2.01
CA ARG A 59 0.30 -9.54 -2.64
C ARG A 59 -0.46 -9.11 -3.89
N ALA A 60 -0.75 -10.02 -4.80
CA ALA A 60 -1.47 -9.72 -6.03
C ALA A 60 -2.87 -9.13 -5.76
N VAL A 61 -3.58 -9.71 -4.79
CA VAL A 61 -4.90 -9.22 -4.36
C VAL A 61 -4.80 -7.83 -3.73
N LEU A 62 -3.80 -7.59 -2.87
CA LEU A 62 -3.57 -6.27 -2.27
C LEU A 62 -3.28 -5.21 -3.33
N VAL A 63 -2.38 -5.49 -4.27
CA VAL A 63 -2.05 -4.54 -5.36
C VAL A 63 -3.28 -4.22 -6.20
N PHE A 64 -4.08 -5.23 -6.53
CA PHE A 64 -5.32 -5.05 -7.29
C PHE A 64 -6.26 -4.07 -6.59
N TYR A 65 -6.61 -4.33 -5.32
CA TYR A 65 -7.56 -3.48 -4.60
C TYR A 65 -7.00 -2.10 -4.26
N MET A 66 -5.69 -1.94 -4.07
CA MET A 66 -5.09 -0.62 -3.87
C MET A 66 -5.15 0.24 -5.13
N LYS A 67 -5.03 -0.36 -6.31
CA LYS A 67 -5.25 0.35 -7.59
C LYS A 67 -6.70 0.76 -7.74
N GLU A 68 -7.64 -0.13 -7.43
CA GLU A 68 -9.07 0.18 -7.45
C GLU A 68 -9.42 1.31 -6.48
N ALA A 69 -8.87 1.28 -5.26
CA ALA A 69 -9.07 2.34 -4.28
C ALA A 69 -8.54 3.70 -4.78
N ALA A 70 -7.34 3.73 -5.36
CA ALA A 70 -6.75 4.96 -5.91
C ALA A 70 -7.59 5.51 -7.09
N ASN A 71 -8.12 4.63 -7.95
CA ASN A 71 -9.01 5.01 -9.04
C ASN A 71 -10.32 5.60 -8.51
N SER A 72 -10.94 4.94 -7.52
CA SER A 72 -12.18 5.40 -6.89
C SER A 72 -12.02 6.75 -6.19
N ASP A 73 -10.90 6.96 -5.49
CA ASP A 73 -10.55 8.23 -4.87
C ASP A 73 -10.39 9.33 -5.92
N ARG A 74 -9.65 9.05 -7.00
CA ARG A 74 -9.46 9.98 -8.12
C ARG A 74 -10.78 10.38 -8.78
N THR A 75 -11.71 9.45 -8.98
CA THR A 75 -13.05 9.76 -9.50
C THR A 75 -13.83 10.66 -8.55
N THR A 76 -13.71 10.43 -7.24
CA THR A 76 -14.36 11.27 -6.22
C THR A 76 -13.80 12.70 -6.26
N VAL A 77 -12.47 12.84 -6.31
CA VAL A 77 -11.78 14.13 -6.43
C VAL A 77 -12.15 14.84 -7.73
N TYR A 78 -12.20 14.11 -8.85
CA TYR A 78 -12.62 14.65 -10.14
C TYR A 78 -14.01 15.29 -10.04
N ASN A 79 -14.99 14.57 -9.51
CA ASN A 79 -16.36 15.07 -9.38
C ASN A 79 -16.42 16.30 -8.47
N ALA A 80 -15.71 16.28 -7.33
CA ALA A 80 -15.63 17.44 -6.44
C ALA A 80 -15.06 18.69 -7.12
N LEU A 81 -14.06 18.53 -8.00
CA LEU A 81 -13.49 19.64 -8.78
C LEU A 81 -14.47 20.15 -9.84
N VAL A 82 -15.20 19.25 -10.51
CA VAL A 82 -16.24 19.63 -11.47
C VAL A 82 -17.38 20.41 -10.79
N ASP A 83 -17.83 19.94 -9.61
CA ASP A 83 -18.87 20.60 -8.83
C ASP A 83 -18.44 21.99 -8.34
N ALA A 84 -17.15 22.17 -8.05
CA ALA A 84 -16.55 23.47 -7.73
C ALA A 84 -16.33 24.38 -8.97
N GLY A 85 -16.70 23.92 -10.18
CA GLY A 85 -16.53 24.65 -11.44
C GLY A 85 -15.13 24.58 -12.06
N GLN A 86 -14.21 23.79 -11.49
CA GLN A 86 -12.79 23.71 -11.87
C GLN A 86 -12.53 22.59 -12.89
N LYS A 87 -13.14 22.69 -14.08
CA LYS A 87 -13.11 21.62 -15.10
C LYS A 87 -11.72 21.30 -15.65
N ASP A 88 -10.87 22.30 -15.84
CA ASP A 88 -9.51 22.11 -16.37
C ASP A 88 -8.63 21.33 -15.37
N LEU A 89 -8.76 21.64 -14.08
CA LEU A 89 -8.09 20.93 -13.00
C LEU A 89 -8.60 19.49 -12.87
N ALA A 90 -9.91 19.27 -13.01
CA ALA A 90 -10.48 17.94 -13.02
C ALA A 90 -9.89 17.08 -14.15
N GLU A 91 -9.77 17.64 -15.36
CA GLU A 91 -9.14 16.94 -16.49
C GLU A 91 -7.66 16.61 -16.26
N LEU A 92 -6.91 17.47 -15.58
CA LEU A 92 -5.53 17.17 -15.20
C LEU A 92 -5.46 15.96 -14.27
N ILE A 93 -6.31 15.91 -13.23
CA ILE A 93 -6.37 14.80 -12.28
C ILE A 93 -6.76 13.48 -12.97
N ARG A 94 -7.71 13.51 -13.92
CA ARG A 94 -8.15 12.32 -14.66
C ARG A 94 -7.04 11.67 -15.49
N ARG A 95 -6.08 12.46 -15.97
CA ARG A 95 -5.00 12.03 -16.88
C ARG A 95 -3.72 11.59 -16.16
N MET A 96 -3.63 11.78 -14.84
CA MET A 96 -2.57 11.22 -14.00
C MET A 96 -2.69 9.70 -13.88
#